data_AF-A0A522RE69-F1
#
_entry.id   AF-A0A522RE69-F1
#
_cell.length_a   1.000
_cell.length_b   1.000
_cell.length_c   1.000
_cell.angle_alpha   90.00
_cell.angle_beta   90.00
_cell.angle_gamma   90.00
#
_symmetry.space_group_name_H-M   'P 1'
#
loop_
_entity.id
_entity.type
_entity.pdbx_description
1 polymer ?
#
loop_
_entity_poly.entity_id
_entity_poly.type
_entity_poly.pdbx_seq_one_letter_code
_entity_poly.pdbx_strand_id
1 'polypeptide(L)'
;ADYEALEAARRNLPAGETPSRDFFWHDLIGETVVRRYDTVVMNPPFHAGRAAEPHLGQQMIRMAAQALKPGGRLILVANRPLPYEAVLAEAFSTHGEFARDDRFKVLWGRR
;
A
#
# COMPACT_ATOMS: atom_id res chain seq x y z
N ALA A 1 4.07 6.03 -12.06
CA ALA A 1 4.28 4.56 -12.21
C ALA A 1 5.72 4.30 -12.61
N ASP A 2 6.32 3.16 -12.21
CA ASP A 2 7.71 2.80 -12.51
C ASP A 2 7.74 1.48 -13.30
N TYR A 3 8.26 1.54 -14.53
CA TYR A 3 8.33 0.40 -15.45
C TYR A 3 9.40 -0.62 -15.01
N GLU A 4 10.56 -0.16 -14.56
CA GLU A 4 11.67 -1.03 -14.17
C GLU A 4 11.32 -1.86 -12.94
N ALA A 5 10.59 -1.27 -11.99
CA ALA A 5 10.07 -1.98 -10.83
C ALA A 5 9.12 -3.13 -11.21
N LEU A 6 8.27 -2.93 -12.23
CA LEU A 6 7.34 -3.96 -12.70
C LEU A 6 8.07 -5.12 -13.37
N GLU A 7 9.04 -4.83 -14.22
CA GLU A 7 9.84 -5.85 -14.91
C GLU A 7 10.76 -6.60 -13.94
N ALA A 8 11.28 -5.94 -12.90
CA ALA A 8 11.97 -6.61 -11.81
C ALA A 8 11.02 -7.56 -11.06
N ALA A 9 9.78 -7.16 -10.77
CA ALA A 9 8.80 -8.02 -10.12
C ALA A 9 8.48 -9.25 -10.97
N ARG A 10 8.30 -9.11 -12.29
CA ARG A 10 8.08 -10.25 -13.21
C ARG A 10 9.24 -11.24 -13.19
N ARG A 11 10.49 -10.74 -13.17
CA ARG A 11 11.69 -11.60 -13.13
C ARG A 11 11.88 -12.32 -11.80
N ASN A 12 11.58 -11.64 -10.68
CA ASN A 12 11.72 -12.22 -9.35
C ASN A 12 10.63 -13.27 -9.03
N LEU A 13 9.55 -13.28 -9.83
CA LEU A 13 8.37 -14.08 -9.62
C LEU A 13 8.03 -14.88 -10.89
N PRO A 14 8.89 -15.86 -11.27
CA PRO A 14 8.76 -16.56 -12.54
C PRO A 14 7.45 -17.35 -12.65
N ALA A 15 7.01 -17.56 -13.89
CA ALA A 15 5.82 -18.35 -14.19
C ALA A 15 5.99 -19.80 -13.70
N GLY A 16 4.96 -20.35 -13.04
CA GLY A 16 4.92 -21.73 -12.56
C GLY A 16 4.70 -21.88 -11.05
N GLU A 17 4.96 -20.83 -10.26
CA GLU A 17 4.56 -20.80 -8.86
C GLU A 17 3.06 -20.51 -8.74
N THR A 18 2.30 -21.44 -8.14
CA THR A 18 0.91 -21.22 -7.73
C THR A 18 0.94 -20.40 -6.44
N PRO A 19 0.12 -19.33 -6.29
CA PRO A 19 -1.06 -18.93 -7.07
C PRO A 19 -0.76 -18.14 -8.35
N SER A 20 -1.76 -18.03 -9.24
CA SER A 20 -1.72 -17.13 -10.42
C SER A 20 -1.41 -15.69 -10.01
N ARG A 21 -0.64 -14.98 -10.86
CA ARG A 21 -0.13 -13.63 -10.61
C ARG A 21 -0.39 -12.75 -11.81
N ASP A 22 -1.02 -11.61 -11.57
CA ASP A 22 -1.13 -10.53 -12.56
C ASP A 22 -0.21 -9.37 -12.17
N PHE A 23 0.34 -8.71 -13.18
CA PHE A 23 1.23 -7.57 -13.01
C PHE A 23 0.63 -6.37 -13.74
N PHE A 24 0.37 -5.31 -12.99
CA PHE A 24 -0.30 -4.12 -13.49
C PHE A 24 0.61 -2.90 -13.44
N TRP A 25 0.75 -2.20 -14.56
CA TRP A 25 1.39 -0.90 -14.61
C TRP A 25 0.32 0.17 -14.41
N HIS A 26 0.29 0.79 -13.22
CA HIS A 26 -0.69 1.81 -12.87
C HIS A 26 -0.05 3.00 -12.18
N ASP A 27 -0.56 4.20 -12.49
CA ASP A 27 -0.53 5.33 -11.57
C ASP A 27 -1.65 5.16 -10.54
N LEU A 28 -1.27 4.65 -9.37
CA LEU A 28 -2.22 4.32 -8.29
C LEU A 28 -3.06 5.51 -7.82
N ILE A 29 -2.59 6.74 -7.97
CA ILE A 29 -3.26 7.94 -7.47
C ILE A 29 -3.99 8.69 -8.59
N GLY A 30 -3.45 8.63 -9.81
CA GLY A 30 -4.05 9.25 -10.99
C GLY A 30 -5.20 8.45 -11.62
N GLU A 31 -5.25 7.13 -11.39
CA GLU A 31 -6.20 6.25 -12.06
C GLU A 31 -7.39 5.83 -11.18
N THR A 32 -8.56 5.67 -11.81
CA THR A 32 -9.76 5.17 -11.14
C THR A 32 -9.59 3.70 -10.75
N VAL A 33 -10.02 3.37 -9.53
CA VAL A 33 -10.07 1.97 -9.05
C VAL A 33 -11.10 1.17 -9.85
N VAL A 34 -10.62 0.23 -10.66
CA VAL A 34 -11.47 -0.67 -11.47
C VAL A 34 -11.60 -2.09 -10.89
N ARG A 35 -10.75 -2.46 -9.92
CA ARG A 35 -10.72 -3.79 -9.30
C ARG A 35 -10.76 -3.67 -7.78
N ARG A 36 -11.43 -4.63 -7.12
CA ARG A 36 -11.52 -4.71 -5.66
C ARG A 36 -10.89 -5.98 -5.12
N TYR A 37 -10.13 -5.85 -4.04
CA TYR A 37 -9.34 -6.91 -3.43
C TYR A 37 -9.81 -7.20 -2.01
N ASP A 38 -9.56 -8.43 -1.54
CA ASP A 38 -9.82 -8.82 -0.15
C ASP A 38 -8.74 -8.28 0.79
N THR A 39 -7.51 -8.15 0.31
CA THR A 39 -6.38 -7.60 1.06
C THR A 39 -5.45 -6.79 0.15
N VAL A 40 -4.97 -5.67 0.67
CA VAL A 40 -3.90 -4.86 0.07
C VAL A 40 -2.72 -4.85 1.03
N VAL A 41 -1.53 -5.14 0.53
CA VAL A 41 -0.28 -5.04 1.28
C VAL A 41 0.62 -4.02 0.59
N MET A 42 1.20 -3.09 1.33
CA MET A 42 2.08 -2.08 0.73
C MET A 42 3.20 -1.58 1.65
N ASN A 43 4.25 -1.09 1.02
CA ASN A 43 5.32 -0.32 1.64
C ASN A 43 5.43 1.02 0.88
N PRO A 44 4.65 2.06 1.28
CA PRO A 44 4.61 3.31 0.54
C PRO A 44 5.99 3.98 0.48
N PRO A 45 6.35 4.64 -0.63
CA PRO A 45 7.57 5.43 -0.70
C PRO A 45 7.54 6.53 0.35
N PHE A 46 8.69 6.80 0.96
CA PHE A 46 8.81 7.74 2.08
C PHE A 46 9.67 8.97 1.76
N HIS A 47 10.41 8.96 0.64
CA HIS A 47 11.13 10.12 0.10
C HIS A 47 11.03 10.14 -1.42
N ALA A 48 10.90 11.34 -2.01
CA ALA A 48 11.29 11.60 -3.39
C ALA A 48 12.52 12.54 -3.35
N GLY A 49 13.73 11.96 -3.48
CA GLY A 49 14.97 12.70 -3.27
C GLY A 49 15.33 12.84 -1.78
N ARG A 50 15.58 14.07 -1.29
CA ARG A 50 16.05 14.33 0.10
C ARG A 50 14.94 14.66 1.10
N ALA A 51 13.74 15.00 0.65
CA ALA A 51 12.63 15.37 1.53
C ALA A 51 11.64 14.21 1.67
N ALA A 52 11.13 14.02 2.89
CA ALA A 52 10.06 13.05 3.11
C ALA A 52 8.77 13.57 2.45
N GLU A 53 8.05 12.69 1.75
CA GLU A 53 6.74 13.02 1.14
C GLU A 53 5.61 12.16 1.74
N PRO A 54 5.20 12.42 3.00
CA PRO A 54 4.10 11.68 3.62
C PRO A 54 2.80 11.75 2.80
N HIS A 55 2.59 12.83 2.05
CA HIS A 55 1.36 13.05 1.28
C HIS A 55 1.12 11.97 0.23
N LEU A 56 2.17 11.52 -0.46
CA LEU A 56 2.07 10.45 -1.45
C LEU A 56 1.58 9.15 -0.82
N GLY A 57 2.20 8.74 0.30
CA GLY A 57 1.75 7.56 1.04
C GLY A 57 0.33 7.70 1.62
N GLN A 58 -0.06 8.89 2.09
CA GLN A 58 -1.44 9.14 2.52
C GLN A 58 -2.45 8.95 1.38
N GLN A 59 -2.15 9.45 0.18
CA GLN A 59 -2.99 9.23 -0.99
C GLN A 59 -3.07 7.74 -1.37
N MET A 60 -1.95 7.02 -1.34
CA MET A 60 -1.95 5.56 -1.55
C MET A 60 -2.82 4.82 -0.52
N ILE A 61 -2.83 5.24 0.75
CA ILE A 61 -3.72 4.68 1.79
C ILE A 61 -5.19 4.87 1.43
N ARG A 62 -5.58 6.06 0.97
CA ARG A 62 -6.96 6.33 0.51
C ARG A 62 -7.34 5.48 -0.70
N MET A 63 -6.41 5.33 -1.65
CA MET A 63 -6.63 4.49 -2.83
C MET A 63 -6.76 3.01 -2.46
N ALA A 64 -5.96 2.52 -1.51
CA ALA A 64 -6.11 1.17 -0.97
C ALA A 64 -7.48 0.96 -0.33
N ALA A 65 -7.98 1.92 0.46
CA ALA A 65 -9.34 1.85 1.03
C ALA A 65 -10.42 1.77 -0.06
N GLN A 66 -10.28 2.51 -1.16
CA GLN A 66 -11.19 2.43 -2.31
C GLN A 66 -11.09 1.09 -3.06
N ALA A 67 -9.88 0.51 -3.15
CA ALA A 67 -9.59 -0.75 -3.82
C ALA A 67 -9.90 -1.99 -3.00
N LEU A 68 -10.38 -1.86 -1.75
CA LEU A 68 -10.80 -3.01 -0.95
C LEU A 68 -12.28 -3.33 -1.15
N LYS A 69 -12.65 -4.61 -1.02
CA LYS A 69 -14.05 -5.04 -0.84
C LYS A 69 -14.53 -4.67 0.57
N PRO A 70 -15.85 -4.59 0.83
CA PRO A 70 -16.36 -4.48 2.21
C PRO A 70 -15.78 -5.57 3.11
N GLY A 71 -15.28 -5.22 4.29
CA GLY A 71 -14.62 -6.14 5.22
C GLY A 71 -13.16 -6.47 4.87
N GLY A 72 -12.64 -6.03 3.72
CA GLY A 72 -11.26 -6.23 3.29
C GLY A 72 -10.25 -5.46 4.14
N ARG A 73 -8.97 -5.82 4.04
CA ARG A 73 -7.91 -5.32 4.93
C ARG A 73 -6.74 -4.67 4.18
N LEU A 74 -6.29 -3.53 4.68
CA LEU A 74 -4.99 -2.96 4.38
C LEU A 74 -3.97 -3.40 5.44
N ILE A 75 -2.77 -3.77 5.00
CA ILE A 75 -1.57 -3.95 5.83
C ILE A 75 -0.46 -3.11 5.22
N LEU A 76 0.16 -2.23 6.00
CA LEU A 76 1.25 -1.41 5.50
C LEU A 76 2.41 -1.32 6.50
N VAL A 77 3.62 -1.25 5.99
CA VAL A 77 4.80 -0.88 6.76
C VAL A 77 5.19 0.55 6.44
N ALA A 78 5.61 1.30 7.45
CA ALA A 78 6.05 2.69 7.31
C ALA A 78 7.16 3.02 8.31
N ASN A 79 7.98 4.02 7.98
CA ASN A 79 8.90 4.59 8.96
C ASN A 79 8.12 5.18 10.15
N ARG A 80 8.64 4.99 11.36
CA ARG A 80 8.00 5.40 12.62
C ARG A 80 7.51 6.86 12.63
N PRO A 81 8.26 7.87 12.13
CA PRO A 81 7.83 9.27 12.16
C PRO A 81 6.69 9.63 11.19
N LEU A 82 6.36 8.77 10.21
CA LEU A 82 5.33 9.09 9.22
C LEU A 82 3.94 9.07 9.86
N PRO A 83 3.13 10.14 9.76
CA PRO A 83 1.87 10.26 10.49
C PRO A 83 0.70 9.60 9.73
N TYR A 84 0.76 8.29 9.49
CA TYR A 84 -0.28 7.57 8.74
C TYR A 84 -1.50 7.16 9.56
N GLU A 85 -1.43 7.25 10.89
CA GLU A 85 -2.54 6.93 11.78
C GLU A 85 -3.77 7.80 11.49
N ALA A 86 -3.58 9.10 11.19
CA ALA A 86 -4.67 10.02 10.91
C ALA A 86 -5.45 9.64 9.63
N VAL A 87 -4.75 9.29 8.55
CA VAL A 87 -5.41 8.87 7.29
C VAL A 87 -6.04 7.48 7.41
N LEU A 88 -5.49 6.60 8.25
CA LEU A 88 -6.13 5.32 8.55
C LEU A 88 -7.45 5.51 9.29
N ALA A 89 -7.49 6.42 10.27
CA ALA A 89 -8.72 6.77 11.00
C ALA A 89 -9.78 7.41 10.09
N GLU A 90 -9.37 8.18 9.08
CA GLU A 90 -10.26 8.78 8.08
C GLU A 90 -10.84 7.74 7.10
N ALA A 91 -10.00 6.80 6.63
CA ALA A 91 -10.32 5.96 5.48
C ALA A 91 -10.90 4.57 5.82
N PHE A 92 -10.77 4.11 7.07
CA PHE A 92 -11.13 2.75 7.48
C PHE A 92 -12.08 2.73 8.68
N SER A 93 -12.96 1.73 8.75
CA SER A 93 -13.92 1.58 9.86
C SER A 93 -13.25 1.17 11.17
N THR A 94 -12.18 0.37 11.07
CA THR A 94 -11.30 0.05 12.20
C THR A 94 -9.85 0.04 11.73
N HIS A 95 -8.93 0.46 12.59
CA HIS A 95 -7.51 0.49 12.29
C HIS A 95 -6.68 0.19 13.53
N GLY A 96 -5.39 -0.06 13.35
CA GLY A 96 -4.48 -0.28 14.45
C GLY A 96 -3.05 -0.54 14.01
N GLU A 97 -2.27 -1.05 14.95
CA GLU A 97 -0.87 -1.41 14.76
C GLU A 97 -0.69 -2.89 15.11
N PHE A 98 0.03 -3.62 14.25
CA PHE A 98 0.43 -5.00 14.55
C PHE A 98 1.74 -5.06 15.33
N ALA A 99 2.71 -4.22 14.96
CA ALA A 99 4.05 -4.23 15.52
C ALA A 99 4.76 -2.89 15.29
N ARG A 100 5.77 -2.62 16.11
CA ARG A 100 6.65 -1.47 15.99
C ARG A 100 8.04 -1.81 16.52
N ASP A 101 9.05 -1.36 15.79
CA ASP A 101 10.45 -1.34 16.23
C ASP A 101 11.00 0.09 16.11
N ASP A 102 12.30 0.27 16.37
CA ASP A 102 12.98 1.58 16.37
C ASP A 102 12.96 2.35 15.06
N ARG A 103 12.66 1.70 13.95
CA ARG A 103 12.69 2.29 12.61
C ARG A 103 11.32 2.28 11.95
N PHE A 104 10.55 1.21 12.14
CA PHE A 104 9.34 0.92 11.40
C PHE A 104 8.15 0.65 12.32
N LYS A 105 6.96 0.81 11.76
CA LYS A 105 5.69 0.35 12.31
C LYS A 105 4.90 -0.36 11.23
N VAL A 106 4.18 -1.41 11.62
CA VAL A 106 3.27 -2.16 10.76
C VAL A 106 1.85 -1.81 11.19
N LEU A 107 1.14 -1.10 10.32
CA LEU A 107 -0.21 -0.62 10.55
C LEU A 107 -1.22 -1.43 9.74
N TRP A 108 -2.48 -1.43 10.18
CA TRP A 108 -3.57 -2.07 9.47
C TRP A 108 -4.85 -1.22 9.50
N GLY A 109 -5.70 -1.43 8.49
CA GLY A 109 -7.04 -0.86 8.40
C GLY A 109 -8.02 -1.88 7.83
N ARG A 110 -9.26 -1.92 8.32
CA ARG A 110 -10.34 -2.76 7.79
C ARG A 110 -11.43 -1.87 7.22
N ARG A 111 -11.85 -2.15 5.99
CA ARG A 111 -12.88 -1.39 5.29
C ARG A 111 -14.26 -1.73 5.85
#